data_AF-A0A5B7A1E7-F1
#
_entry.id   AF-A0A5B7A1E7-F1
#
_cell.length_a   1.000
_cell.length_b   1.000
_cell.length_c   1.000
_cell.angle_alpha   90.00
_cell.angle_beta   90.00
_cell.angle_gamma   90.00
#
_symmetry.space_group_name_H-M   'P 1'
#
loop_
_entity.id
_entity.type
_entity.pdbx_description
1 polymer ?
#
loop_
_entity_poly.entity_id
_entity_poly.type
_entity_poly.pdbx_seq_one_letter_code
_entity_poly.pdbx_strand_id
1 'polypeptide(L)'
;MEETFVPFRGIKNDLKARLLCYKQDWTGGFRAGIRILAPTTYIFFASAIPVISFGEQLERSTDGTLTAVQTLASTALCGIIHSIVGGQPLLILGVAEPTVLMYTFMFNFAKGRKDLGEKHFLAWTGWVCVWTAFLLFLLAILGACSIINRFTRLAGELFGLLIAMLFMQEAIRGVVEEFGIPQRENPYQTALLPSWRFGNGMFALVLSFGLLLTALRSRKARSWRYGTGWLRGFIADYGVPLMVLVWTAVSYIPVNNVPRGIPRRLFSPNPWSPGAYSNWTIIKEMWEVPPLYIVGAFIPATMIAVLYYFDHSVASQLAQQKEFNLKKPASYHYDLLLLGFLVILCGLIGIPPSNGVIPQSPMHTKSLANLKHQLLRNKLVSTAQKNMHRNSNLGQLYRSMQEAYVEMQTPLVYQTPPALVFFD
;
A
#
# COMPACT_ATOMS: atom_id res chain seq x y z
N MET A 1 -12.11 17.24 25.06
CA MET A 1 -13.11 16.43 25.80
C MET A 1 -12.42 15.12 26.11
N GLU A 2 -12.07 14.92 27.38
CA GLU A 2 -11.59 13.63 27.87
C GLU A 2 -12.76 12.65 27.75
N GLU A 3 -12.71 11.80 26.73
CA GLU A 3 -13.66 10.70 26.61
C GLU A 3 -13.39 9.74 27.77
N THR A 4 -14.37 9.58 28.64
CA THR A 4 -14.39 8.51 29.64
C THR A 4 -14.16 7.19 28.93
N PHE A 5 -13.12 6.49 29.37
CA PHE A 5 -12.53 5.33 28.72
C PHE A 5 -13.46 4.11 28.84
N VAL A 6 -14.49 4.07 27.99
CA VAL A 6 -15.40 2.93 27.92
C VAL A 6 -14.89 1.99 26.84
N PRO A 7 -14.45 0.77 27.18
CA PRO A 7 -13.98 -0.19 26.19
C PRO A 7 -15.09 -0.45 25.14
N PHE A 8 -14.69 -0.69 23.89
CA PHE A 8 -15.57 -0.92 22.72
C PHE A 8 -16.41 0.28 22.22
N ARG A 9 -16.51 1.39 22.96
CA ARG A 9 -17.32 2.54 22.52
C ARG A 9 -16.80 3.16 21.21
N GLY A 10 -15.47 3.27 21.06
CA GLY A 10 -14.83 3.76 19.83
C GLY A 10 -15.17 2.92 18.61
N ILE A 11 -15.03 1.59 18.72
CA ILE A 11 -15.34 0.66 17.61
C ILE A 11 -16.82 0.72 17.22
N LYS A 12 -17.73 0.75 18.20
CA LYS A 12 -19.18 0.81 17.94
C LYS A 12 -19.58 2.12 17.22
N ASN A 13 -18.99 3.25 17.64
CA ASN A 13 -19.23 4.54 17.02
C ASN A 13 -18.71 4.59 15.58
N ASP A 14 -17.47 4.11 15.36
CA ASP A 14 -16.83 4.04 14.04
C ASP A 14 -17.67 3.19 13.08
N LEU A 15 -18.11 2.00 13.52
CA LEU A 15 -18.93 1.10 12.72
C LEU A 15 -20.30 1.71 12.38
N LYS A 16 -20.99 2.31 13.36
CA LYS A 16 -22.30 2.96 13.14
C LYS A 16 -22.20 4.11 12.14
N ALA A 17 -21.15 4.93 12.26
CA ALA A 17 -20.91 6.05 11.36
C ALA A 17 -20.60 5.57 9.94
N ARG A 18 -19.83 4.48 9.80
CA ARG A 18 -19.43 3.92 8.52
C ARG A 18 -20.56 3.21 7.77
N LEU A 19 -21.37 2.42 8.47
CA LEU A 19 -22.49 1.67 7.88
C LEU A 19 -23.46 2.58 7.10
N LEU A 20 -23.71 3.79 7.61
CA LEU A 20 -24.55 4.79 6.94
C LEU A 20 -23.97 5.26 5.59
N CYS A 21 -22.64 5.32 5.49
CA CYS A 21 -21.93 5.79 4.31
C CYS A 21 -21.63 4.68 3.29
N TYR A 22 -21.69 3.40 3.70
CA TYR A 22 -21.23 2.27 2.90
C TYR A 22 -22.02 2.10 1.60
N LYS A 23 -23.36 2.17 1.66
CA LYS A 23 -24.22 2.10 0.47
C LYS A 23 -23.89 3.19 -0.55
N GLN A 24 -23.51 4.38 -0.05
CA GLN A 24 -23.17 5.51 -0.91
C GLN A 24 -21.84 5.31 -1.64
N ASP A 25 -20.85 4.69 -1.00
CA ASP A 25 -19.55 4.43 -1.62
C ASP A 25 -19.68 3.53 -2.85
N TRP A 26 -20.48 2.47 -2.76
CA TRP A 26 -20.78 1.61 -3.91
C TRP A 26 -21.50 2.37 -5.04
N THR A 27 -22.58 3.11 -4.72
CA THR A 27 -23.29 3.91 -5.74
C THR A 27 -22.42 5.00 -6.38
N GLY A 28 -21.52 5.62 -5.59
CA GLY A 28 -20.59 6.63 -6.06
C GLY A 28 -19.49 6.06 -6.96
N GLY A 29 -18.98 4.88 -6.62
CA GLY A 29 -18.03 4.12 -7.44
C GLY A 29 -18.60 3.81 -8.82
N PHE A 30 -19.80 3.23 -8.89
CA PHE A 30 -20.44 2.94 -10.18
C PHE A 30 -20.74 4.21 -11.00
N ARG A 31 -21.12 5.32 -10.36
CA ARG A 31 -21.45 6.58 -11.05
C ARG A 31 -20.24 7.28 -11.67
N ALA A 32 -19.04 7.05 -11.16
CA ALA A 32 -17.82 7.63 -11.70
C ALA A 32 -17.31 6.92 -12.98
N GLY A 33 -17.80 5.70 -13.25
CA GLY A 33 -17.59 4.98 -14.51
C GLY A 33 -16.12 4.79 -14.89
N ILE A 34 -15.80 4.92 -16.18
CA ILE A 34 -14.47 4.68 -16.78
C ILE A 34 -13.38 5.60 -16.20
N ARG A 35 -13.74 6.73 -15.60
CA ARG A 35 -12.75 7.71 -15.08
C ARG A 35 -12.04 7.23 -13.81
N ILE A 36 -12.58 6.22 -13.10
CA ILE A 36 -11.89 5.54 -11.99
C ILE A 36 -10.72 4.67 -12.51
N LEU A 37 -10.73 4.25 -13.76
CA LEU A 37 -9.70 3.38 -14.34
C LEU A 37 -8.31 4.04 -14.30
N ALA A 38 -8.24 5.36 -14.45
CA ALA A 38 -6.97 6.09 -14.39
C ALA A 38 -6.35 6.10 -12.98
N PRO A 39 -7.05 6.54 -11.91
CA PRO A 39 -6.55 6.42 -10.54
C PRO A 39 -6.23 4.98 -10.13
N THR A 40 -7.08 4.01 -10.48
CA THR A 40 -6.86 2.60 -10.11
C THR A 40 -5.61 2.03 -10.78
N THR A 41 -5.42 2.26 -12.08
CA THR A 41 -4.21 1.82 -12.78
C THR A 41 -2.96 2.51 -12.22
N TYR A 42 -3.03 3.83 -11.96
CA TYR A 42 -1.92 4.56 -11.35
C TYR A 42 -1.53 3.99 -9.98
N ILE A 43 -2.49 3.77 -9.09
CA ILE A 43 -2.24 3.23 -7.76
C ILE A 43 -1.81 1.77 -7.81
N PHE A 44 -2.34 0.97 -8.73
CA PHE A 44 -1.89 -0.41 -8.94
C PHE A 44 -0.39 -0.46 -9.20
N PHE A 45 0.12 0.32 -10.15
CA PHE A 45 1.56 0.34 -10.44
C PHE A 45 2.38 0.98 -9.32
N ALA A 46 1.88 2.05 -8.69
CA ALA A 46 2.54 2.66 -7.54
C ALA A 46 2.63 1.73 -6.32
N SER A 47 1.74 0.73 -6.23
CA SER A 47 1.72 -0.26 -5.15
C SER A 47 2.47 -1.53 -5.49
N ALA A 48 2.34 -2.04 -6.72
CA ALA A 48 2.98 -3.27 -7.16
C ALA A 48 4.51 -3.15 -7.21
N ILE A 49 5.06 -2.03 -7.70
CA ILE A 49 6.53 -1.89 -7.88
C ILE A 49 7.28 -1.97 -6.54
N PRO A 50 6.92 -1.20 -5.49
CA PRO A 50 7.59 -1.33 -4.19
C PRO A 50 7.40 -2.72 -3.58
N VAL A 51 6.21 -3.32 -3.69
CA VAL A 51 5.92 -4.65 -3.13
C VAL A 51 6.77 -5.73 -3.80
N ILE A 52 6.97 -5.66 -5.11
CA ILE A 52 7.88 -6.56 -5.84
C ILE A 52 9.32 -6.36 -5.35
N SER A 53 9.76 -5.11 -5.19
CA SER A 53 11.11 -4.79 -4.71
C SER A 53 11.35 -5.32 -3.30
N PHE A 54 10.41 -5.13 -2.38
CA PHE A 54 10.46 -5.65 -1.01
C PHE A 54 10.34 -7.17 -0.97
N GLY A 55 9.56 -7.74 -1.87
CA GLY A 55 9.46 -9.18 -2.06
C GLY A 55 10.79 -9.82 -2.47
N GLU A 56 11.49 -9.21 -3.42
CA GLU A 56 12.84 -9.63 -3.84
C GLU A 56 13.86 -9.44 -2.71
N GLN A 57 13.77 -8.35 -1.95
CA GLN A 57 14.63 -8.10 -0.80
C GLN A 57 14.43 -9.16 0.30
N LEU A 58 13.17 -9.53 0.57
CA LEU A 58 12.81 -10.65 1.46
C LEU A 58 13.38 -11.96 0.92
N GLU A 59 13.22 -12.22 -0.38
CA GLU A 59 13.71 -13.43 -1.02
C GLU A 59 15.22 -13.59 -0.88
N ARG A 60 15.99 -12.51 -1.07
CA ARG A 60 17.44 -12.50 -0.85
C ARG A 60 17.83 -12.66 0.62
N SER A 61 17.10 -12.01 1.53
CA SER A 61 17.42 -11.99 2.96
C SER A 61 17.03 -13.26 3.71
N THR A 62 16.09 -14.04 3.17
CA THR A 62 15.47 -15.19 3.86
C THR A 62 15.83 -16.54 3.22
N ASP A 63 16.96 -16.63 2.52
CA ASP A 63 17.43 -17.86 1.85
C ASP A 63 16.41 -18.50 0.86
N GLY A 64 15.44 -17.72 0.40
CA GLY A 64 14.40 -18.16 -0.55
C GLY A 64 13.17 -18.74 0.14
N THR A 65 13.09 -18.70 1.47
CA THR A 65 11.92 -19.15 2.23
C THR A 65 10.70 -18.26 2.00
N LEU A 66 10.90 -16.94 1.94
CA LEU A 66 9.87 -15.96 1.58
C LEU A 66 10.14 -15.36 0.21
N THR A 67 9.21 -15.52 -0.72
CA THR A 67 9.36 -15.10 -2.12
C THR A 67 8.57 -13.83 -2.42
N ALA A 68 8.91 -13.15 -3.53
CA ALA A 68 8.17 -11.97 -3.96
C ALA A 68 6.67 -12.22 -4.21
N VAL A 69 6.31 -13.45 -4.60
CA VAL A 69 4.92 -13.85 -4.84
C VAL A 69 4.10 -13.88 -3.55
N GLN A 70 4.68 -14.31 -2.42
CA GLN A 70 3.98 -14.33 -1.12
C GLN A 70 3.71 -12.91 -0.62
N THR A 71 4.66 -11.99 -0.81
CA THR A 71 4.49 -10.57 -0.51
C THR A 71 3.38 -9.95 -1.36
N LEU A 72 3.34 -10.26 -2.67
CA LEU A 72 2.25 -9.85 -3.55
C LEU A 72 0.89 -10.42 -3.13
N ALA A 73 0.84 -11.71 -2.82
CA ALA A 73 -0.38 -12.38 -2.36
C ALA A 73 -0.92 -11.76 -1.07
N SER A 74 -0.04 -11.40 -0.14
CA SER A 74 -0.41 -10.67 1.08
C SER A 74 -1.05 -9.32 0.79
N THR A 75 -0.40 -8.50 -0.04
CA THR A 75 -0.95 -7.17 -0.36
C THR A 75 -2.28 -7.26 -1.10
N ALA A 76 -2.43 -8.23 -2.00
CA ALA A 76 -3.67 -8.47 -2.73
C ALA A 76 -4.80 -8.92 -1.79
N LEU A 77 -4.55 -9.92 -0.94
CA LEU A 77 -5.54 -10.47 -0.02
C LEU A 77 -5.97 -9.43 1.02
N CYS A 78 -5.01 -8.77 1.66
CA CYS A 78 -5.28 -7.71 2.64
C CYS A 78 -5.99 -6.53 2.00
N GLY A 79 -5.56 -6.11 0.81
CA GLY A 79 -6.16 -5.01 0.07
C GLY A 79 -7.63 -5.28 -0.30
N ILE A 80 -7.95 -6.48 -0.78
CA ILE A 80 -9.34 -6.87 -1.12
C ILE A 80 -10.21 -6.85 0.14
N ILE A 81 -9.79 -7.54 1.21
CA ILE A 81 -10.58 -7.61 2.45
C ILE A 81 -10.78 -6.21 3.04
N HIS A 82 -9.74 -5.39 3.10
CA HIS A 82 -9.85 -4.03 3.64
C HIS A 82 -10.67 -3.09 2.76
N SER A 83 -10.63 -3.25 1.43
CA SER A 83 -11.48 -2.44 0.54
C SER A 83 -12.97 -2.74 0.72
N ILE A 84 -13.33 -3.98 1.06
CA ILE A 84 -14.72 -4.42 1.26
C ILE A 84 -15.20 -4.13 2.68
N VAL A 85 -14.40 -4.48 3.68
CA VAL A 85 -14.78 -4.48 5.09
C VAL A 85 -14.30 -3.24 5.82
N GLY A 86 -13.24 -2.58 5.36
CA GLY A 86 -12.59 -1.47 6.06
C GLY A 86 -13.45 -0.23 6.26
N GLY A 87 -13.20 0.43 7.39
CA GLY A 87 -13.71 1.75 7.73
C GLY A 87 -13.14 2.85 6.84
N GLN A 88 -11.93 2.67 6.32
CA GLN A 88 -11.29 3.64 5.44
C GLN A 88 -10.75 3.02 4.14
N PRO A 89 -11.59 2.87 3.09
CA PRO A 89 -11.17 2.29 1.81
C PRO A 89 -10.19 3.17 1.00
N LEU A 90 -9.89 4.39 1.48
CA LEU A 90 -8.85 5.24 0.90
C LEU A 90 -7.45 4.78 1.28
N LEU A 91 -7.32 4.05 2.39
CA LEU A 91 -6.06 3.51 2.87
C LEU A 91 -5.61 2.37 1.94
N ILE A 92 -4.35 2.43 1.52
CA ILE A 92 -3.74 1.34 0.76
C ILE A 92 -2.93 0.48 1.74
N LEU A 93 -3.29 -0.79 1.81
CA LEU A 93 -2.51 -1.80 2.53
C LEU A 93 -1.44 -2.34 1.60
N GLY A 94 -0.22 -2.42 2.11
CA GLY A 94 0.92 -3.03 1.43
C GLY A 94 1.94 -3.57 2.43
N VAL A 95 3.03 -4.11 1.94
CA VAL A 95 4.18 -4.47 2.78
C VAL A 95 5.13 -3.28 2.78
N ALA A 96 5.39 -2.73 3.97
CA ALA A 96 6.37 -1.67 4.16
C ALA A 96 7.76 -2.24 4.48
N GLU A 97 8.80 -1.49 4.16
CA GLU A 97 10.21 -1.84 4.44
C GLU A 97 10.47 -2.21 5.92
N PRO A 98 9.91 -1.52 6.93
CA PRO A 98 10.06 -1.94 8.33
C PRO A 98 9.60 -3.38 8.58
N THR A 99 8.55 -3.85 7.88
CA THR A 99 8.12 -5.26 7.96
C THR A 99 9.19 -6.18 7.38
N VAL A 100 9.79 -5.82 6.24
CA VAL A 100 10.88 -6.59 5.62
C VAL A 100 12.07 -6.72 6.57
N LEU A 101 12.51 -5.60 7.15
CA LEU A 101 13.63 -5.59 8.11
C LEU A 101 13.35 -6.47 9.33
N MET A 102 12.12 -6.41 9.84
CA MET A 102 11.69 -7.25 10.96
C MET A 102 11.73 -8.74 10.61
N TYR A 103 11.22 -9.10 9.44
CA TYR A 103 11.25 -10.48 8.96
C TYR A 103 12.68 -10.98 8.72
N THR A 104 13.58 -10.14 8.19
CA THR A 104 15.00 -10.45 8.06
C THR A 104 15.68 -10.66 9.41
N PHE A 105 15.39 -9.82 10.41
CA PHE A 105 15.92 -10.00 11.76
C PHE A 105 15.42 -11.31 12.39
N MET A 106 14.12 -11.59 12.26
CA MET A 106 13.49 -12.82 12.72
C MET A 106 14.12 -14.05 12.05
N PHE A 107 14.38 -13.99 10.74
CA PHE A 107 15.02 -15.06 10.00
C PHE A 107 16.45 -15.33 10.49
N ASN A 108 17.25 -14.28 10.64
CA ASN A 108 18.61 -14.39 11.19
C ASN A 108 18.63 -14.95 12.61
N PHE A 109 17.66 -14.55 13.45
CA PHE A 109 17.48 -15.09 14.79
C PHE A 109 17.14 -16.58 14.76
N ALA A 110 16.22 -17.00 13.88
CA ALA A 110 15.84 -18.40 13.72
C ALA A 110 17.00 -19.26 13.21
N LYS A 111 17.74 -18.78 12.20
CA LYS A 111 18.89 -19.47 11.61
C LYS A 111 20.04 -19.67 12.61
N GLY A 112 20.24 -18.72 13.53
CA GLY A 112 21.27 -18.80 14.57
C GLY A 112 20.97 -19.80 15.69
N ARG A 113 19.76 -20.39 15.74
CA ARG A 113 19.30 -21.29 16.80
C ARG A 113 19.16 -22.72 16.26
N LYS A 114 19.82 -23.68 16.92
CA LYS A 114 19.75 -25.10 16.55
C LYS A 114 18.34 -25.70 16.70
N ASP A 115 17.52 -25.14 17.59
CA ASP A 115 16.20 -25.69 17.93
C ASP A 115 15.07 -25.21 17.00
N LEU A 116 15.25 -24.07 16.33
CA LEU A 116 14.21 -23.44 15.50
C LEU A 116 14.48 -23.71 14.01
N GLY A 117 15.75 -23.68 13.59
CA GLY A 117 16.16 -23.97 12.21
C GLY A 117 15.47 -23.07 11.17
N GLU A 118 15.79 -23.31 9.90
CA GLU A 118 15.15 -22.62 8.77
C GLU A 118 13.72 -23.12 8.49
N LYS A 119 13.46 -24.40 8.80
CA LYS A 119 12.18 -25.06 8.52
C LYS A 119 11.04 -24.58 9.42
N HIS A 120 11.29 -24.33 10.71
CA HIS A 120 10.23 -23.86 11.62
C HIS A 120 10.14 -22.33 11.71
N PHE A 121 10.90 -21.59 10.89
CA PHE A 121 10.83 -20.13 10.83
C PHE A 121 9.40 -19.64 10.50
N LEU A 122 8.77 -20.25 9.49
CA LEU A 122 7.41 -19.91 9.07
C LEU A 122 6.36 -20.20 10.16
N ALA A 123 6.51 -21.31 10.88
CA ALA A 123 5.65 -21.65 12.02
C ALA A 123 5.81 -20.67 13.19
N TRP A 124 7.05 -20.27 13.47
CA TRP A 124 7.35 -19.27 14.50
C TRP A 124 6.83 -17.89 14.13
N THR A 125 6.91 -17.46 12.87
CA THR A 125 6.34 -16.19 12.42
C THR A 125 4.82 -16.18 12.56
N GLY A 126 4.15 -17.33 12.37
CA GLY A 126 2.73 -17.51 12.68
C GLY A 126 2.39 -17.18 14.14
N TRP A 127 3.16 -17.72 15.10
CA TRP A 127 2.97 -17.40 16.53
C TRP A 127 3.25 -15.92 16.86
N VAL A 128 4.27 -15.33 16.24
CA VAL A 128 4.53 -13.89 16.35
C VAL A 128 3.31 -13.10 15.87
N CYS A 129 2.70 -13.47 14.74
CA CYS A 129 1.49 -12.83 14.22
C CYS A 129 0.28 -12.98 15.16
N VAL A 130 0.11 -14.15 15.81
CA VAL A 130 -0.96 -14.36 16.81
C VAL A 130 -0.80 -13.40 17.99
N TRP A 131 0.40 -13.28 18.55
CA TRP A 131 0.67 -12.34 19.63
C TRP A 131 0.52 -10.88 19.18
N THR A 132 0.99 -10.54 17.99
CA THR A 132 0.83 -9.19 17.42
C THR A 132 -0.65 -8.84 17.28
N ALA A 133 -1.47 -9.76 16.77
CA ALA A 133 -2.89 -9.53 16.63
C ALA A 133 -3.61 -9.40 17.98
N PHE A 134 -3.24 -10.21 18.97
CA PHE A 134 -3.75 -10.07 20.33
C PHE A 134 -3.45 -8.66 20.89
N LEU A 135 -2.23 -8.18 20.73
CA LEU A 135 -1.85 -6.82 21.14
C LEU A 135 -2.60 -5.74 20.36
N LEU A 136 -2.79 -5.90 19.04
CA LEU A 136 -3.57 -4.96 18.23
C LEU A 136 -5.04 -4.92 18.64
N PHE A 137 -5.66 -6.07 18.96
CA PHE A 137 -7.01 -6.12 19.52
C PHE A 137 -7.10 -5.41 20.86
N LEU A 138 -6.13 -5.63 21.74
CA LEU A 138 -6.05 -4.96 23.03
C LEU A 138 -5.92 -3.44 22.85
N LEU A 139 -5.05 -2.97 21.96
CA LEU A 139 -4.90 -1.54 21.64
C LEU A 139 -6.18 -0.93 21.03
N ALA A 140 -6.89 -1.67 20.18
CA ALA A 140 -8.14 -1.23 19.59
C ALA A 140 -9.26 -1.09 20.63
N ILE A 141 -9.38 -2.06 21.56
CA ILE A 141 -10.39 -2.06 22.63
C ILE A 141 -10.10 -0.98 23.66
N LEU A 142 -8.83 -0.81 24.02
CA LEU A 142 -8.35 0.24 24.92
C LEU A 142 -8.30 1.62 24.26
N GLY A 143 -8.88 1.85 23.07
CA GLY A 143 -8.95 3.21 22.52
C GLY A 143 -7.59 3.91 22.36
N ALA A 144 -6.51 3.14 22.14
CA ALA A 144 -5.16 3.68 21.99
C ALA A 144 -5.10 4.70 20.84
N CYS A 145 -5.98 4.57 19.85
CA CYS A 145 -6.15 5.53 18.75
C CYS A 145 -6.43 6.96 19.23
N SER A 146 -6.84 7.22 20.48
CA SER A 146 -6.90 8.59 21.03
C SER A 146 -5.54 9.30 21.04
N ILE A 147 -4.42 8.56 21.18
CA ILE A 147 -3.05 9.08 21.10
C ILE A 147 -2.74 9.64 19.71
N ILE A 148 -3.42 9.15 18.67
CA ILE A 148 -3.21 9.61 17.30
C ILE A 148 -3.51 11.11 17.15
N ASN A 149 -4.50 11.62 17.89
CA ASN A 149 -4.90 13.03 17.81
C ASN A 149 -3.82 13.97 18.38
N ARG A 150 -2.85 13.43 19.12
CA ARG A 150 -1.67 14.15 19.62
C ARG A 150 -0.53 14.19 18.60
N PHE A 151 -0.59 13.35 17.54
CA PHE A 151 0.39 13.35 16.47
C PHE A 151 0.26 14.62 15.63
N THR A 152 1.29 15.46 15.65
CA THR A 152 1.28 16.76 14.98
C THR A 152 1.70 16.65 13.51
N ARG A 153 1.38 17.67 12.71
CA ARG A 153 1.84 17.78 11.32
C ARG A 153 3.37 17.65 11.20
N LEU A 154 4.11 18.25 12.14
CA LEU A 154 5.56 18.17 12.19
C LEU A 154 6.05 16.72 12.29
N ALA A 155 5.45 15.92 13.16
CA ALA A 155 5.80 14.51 13.33
C ALA A 155 5.52 13.71 12.05
N GLY A 156 4.41 13.99 11.36
CA GLY A 156 4.07 13.35 10.09
C GLY A 156 5.03 13.69 8.95
N GLU A 157 5.45 14.96 8.83
CA GLU A 157 6.41 15.39 7.81
C GLU A 157 7.82 14.82 8.08
N LEU A 158 8.28 14.80 9.34
CA LEU A 158 9.54 14.17 9.74
C LEU A 158 9.53 12.66 9.46
N PHE A 159 8.42 11.98 9.75
CA PHE A 159 8.30 10.55 9.47
C PHE A 159 8.32 10.27 7.96
N GLY A 160 7.60 11.07 7.17
CA GLY A 160 7.63 10.99 5.71
C GLY A 160 9.03 11.21 5.15
N LEU A 161 9.81 12.14 5.72
CA LEU A 161 11.21 12.37 5.34
C LEU A 161 12.11 11.17 5.68
N LEU A 162 11.93 10.56 6.86
CA LEU A 162 12.68 9.37 7.27
C LEU A 162 12.45 8.21 6.29
N ILE A 163 11.20 7.90 5.97
CA ILE A 163 10.86 6.84 5.01
C ILE A 163 11.43 7.16 3.62
N ALA A 164 11.39 8.42 3.17
CA ALA A 164 11.97 8.80 1.89
C ALA A 164 13.50 8.63 1.86
N MET A 165 14.19 8.92 2.97
CA MET A 165 15.62 8.71 3.12
C MET A 165 15.98 7.21 3.09
N LEU A 166 15.23 6.37 3.82
CA LEU A 166 15.42 4.92 3.83
C LEU A 166 15.19 4.30 2.43
N PHE A 167 14.12 4.68 1.73
CA PHE A 167 13.91 4.25 0.34
C PHE A 167 15.01 4.67 -0.61
N MET A 168 15.58 5.86 -0.42
CA MET A 168 16.71 6.30 -1.25
C MET A 168 17.97 5.49 -0.95
N GLN A 169 18.23 5.19 0.32
CA GLN A 169 19.34 4.34 0.74
C GLN A 169 19.23 2.92 0.17
N GLU A 170 18.05 2.30 0.27
CA GLU A 170 17.82 0.96 -0.28
C GLU A 170 17.88 0.94 -1.81
N ALA A 171 17.41 1.99 -2.49
CA ALA A 171 17.59 2.12 -3.93
C ALA A 171 19.07 2.19 -4.34
N ILE A 172 19.89 2.94 -3.59
CA ILE A 172 21.35 3.01 -3.81
C ILE A 172 21.99 1.65 -3.52
N ARG A 173 21.61 1.00 -2.42
CA ARG A 173 22.11 -0.33 -2.05
C ARG A 173 21.80 -1.37 -3.12
N GLY A 174 20.57 -1.40 -3.64
CA GLY A 174 20.18 -2.30 -4.72
C GLY A 174 21.00 -2.12 -5.99
N VAL A 175 21.34 -0.87 -6.35
CA VAL A 175 22.23 -0.57 -7.48
C VAL A 175 23.66 -1.03 -7.20
N VAL A 176 24.17 -0.84 -5.98
CA VAL A 176 25.52 -1.28 -5.59
C VAL A 176 25.63 -2.81 -5.59
N GLU A 177 24.59 -3.51 -5.14
CA GLU A 177 24.54 -4.98 -5.12
C GLU A 177 24.60 -5.61 -6.53
N GLU A 178 24.17 -4.89 -7.58
CA GLU A 178 24.31 -5.34 -8.97
C GLU A 178 25.77 -5.39 -9.45
N PHE A 179 26.67 -4.61 -8.84
CA PHE A 179 28.12 -4.73 -9.05
C PHE A 179 28.73 -5.91 -8.27
N GLY A 180 28.01 -6.43 -7.27
CA GLY A 180 28.45 -7.51 -6.39
C GLY A 180 28.17 -8.91 -6.91
N ILE A 181 28.75 -9.90 -6.21
CA ILE A 181 28.51 -11.33 -6.43
C ILE A 181 27.30 -11.75 -5.57
N PRO A 182 26.20 -12.27 -6.15
CA PRO A 182 25.09 -12.82 -5.38
C PRO A 182 25.54 -14.08 -4.66
N GLN A 183 25.21 -14.18 -3.38
CA GLN A 183 25.64 -15.29 -2.52
C GLN A 183 25.04 -16.66 -2.91
N ARG A 184 24.03 -16.69 -3.79
CA ARG A 184 23.31 -17.91 -4.22
C ARG A 184 23.71 -18.48 -5.58
N GLU A 185 24.43 -17.73 -6.42
CA GLU A 185 24.76 -18.21 -7.78
C GLU A 185 26.13 -18.87 -7.82
N ASN A 186 26.23 -19.94 -8.61
CA ASN A 186 27.49 -20.65 -8.80
C ASN A 186 28.57 -19.67 -9.30
N PRO A 187 29.70 -19.50 -8.59
CA PRO A 187 30.73 -18.52 -8.92
C PRO A 187 31.43 -18.79 -10.27
N TYR A 188 31.17 -19.95 -10.89
CA TYR A 188 31.73 -20.40 -12.16
C TYR A 188 30.86 -20.05 -13.39
N GLN A 189 29.70 -19.39 -13.23
CA GLN A 189 28.91 -18.96 -14.37
C GLN A 189 29.62 -17.84 -15.15
N THR A 190 29.58 -17.92 -16.49
CA THR A 190 30.22 -16.95 -17.39
C THR A 190 29.69 -15.52 -17.23
N ALA A 191 28.46 -15.37 -16.73
CA ALA A 191 27.85 -14.08 -16.37
C ALA A 191 28.53 -13.40 -15.17
N LEU A 192 29.24 -14.16 -14.33
CA LEU A 192 29.97 -13.65 -13.16
C LEU A 192 31.47 -13.44 -13.43
N LEU A 193 31.95 -13.35 -14.67
CA LEU A 193 33.33 -12.87 -14.89
C LEU A 193 33.44 -11.37 -14.56
N PRO A 194 34.61 -10.87 -14.11
CA PRO A 194 34.80 -9.46 -13.72
C PRO A 194 34.38 -8.43 -14.78
N SER A 195 34.62 -8.72 -16.06
CA SER A 195 34.23 -7.87 -17.20
C SER A 195 32.70 -7.78 -17.35
N TRP A 196 32.00 -8.89 -17.23
CA TRP A 196 30.55 -8.96 -17.34
C TRP A 196 29.83 -8.42 -16.08
N ARG A 197 30.45 -8.52 -14.89
CA ARG A 197 29.97 -7.89 -13.66
C ARG A 197 29.97 -6.36 -13.78
N PHE A 198 31.07 -5.79 -14.25
CA PHE A 198 31.17 -4.35 -14.48
C PHE A 198 30.15 -3.91 -15.54
N GLY A 199 29.99 -4.68 -16.62
CA GLY A 199 28.97 -4.46 -17.64
C GLY A 199 27.54 -4.47 -17.07
N ASN A 200 27.20 -5.45 -16.23
CA ASN A 200 25.89 -5.56 -15.57
C ASN A 200 25.61 -4.35 -14.67
N GLY A 201 26.57 -3.97 -13.82
CA GLY A 201 26.42 -2.82 -12.93
C GLY A 201 26.28 -1.49 -13.68
N MET A 202 27.08 -1.28 -14.73
CA MET A 202 26.94 -0.10 -15.60
C MET A 202 25.60 -0.07 -16.31
N PHE A 203 25.11 -1.22 -16.77
CA PHE A 203 23.79 -1.33 -17.38
C PHE A 203 22.67 -1.05 -16.38
N ALA A 204 22.77 -1.56 -15.16
CA ALA A 204 21.84 -1.27 -14.07
C ALA A 204 21.80 0.23 -13.71
N LEU A 205 22.96 0.90 -13.70
CA LEU A 205 23.03 2.36 -13.50
C LEU A 205 22.29 3.13 -14.61
N VAL A 206 22.53 2.77 -15.87
CA VAL A 206 21.89 3.44 -17.02
C VAL A 206 20.37 3.22 -16.99
N LEU A 207 19.91 1.99 -16.73
CA LEU A 207 18.48 1.69 -16.63
C LEU A 207 17.82 2.40 -15.45
N SER A 208 18.46 2.39 -14.26
CA SER A 208 17.93 3.01 -13.04
C SER A 208 17.84 4.54 -13.16
N PHE A 209 18.93 5.19 -13.56
CA PHE A 209 18.95 6.65 -13.74
C PHE A 209 18.08 7.10 -14.93
N GLY A 210 18.06 6.31 -15.99
CA GLY A 210 17.20 6.50 -17.14
C GLY A 210 15.72 6.46 -16.77
N LEU A 211 15.30 5.44 -16.02
CA LEU A 211 13.94 5.31 -15.50
C LEU A 211 13.58 6.49 -14.59
N LEU A 212 14.47 6.87 -13.66
CA LEU A 212 14.26 8.00 -12.76
C LEU A 212 14.03 9.32 -13.52
N LEU A 213 14.94 9.67 -14.43
CA LEU A 213 14.88 10.93 -15.17
C LEU A 213 13.62 11.00 -16.03
N THR A 214 13.31 9.91 -16.74
CA THR A 214 12.14 9.84 -17.62
C THR A 214 10.82 9.82 -16.83
N ALA A 215 10.75 9.12 -15.70
CA ALA A 215 9.58 9.14 -14.81
C ALA A 215 9.33 10.52 -14.21
N LEU A 216 10.39 11.24 -13.79
CA LEU A 216 10.28 12.62 -13.30
C LEU A 216 9.80 13.58 -14.40
N ARG A 217 10.29 13.41 -15.63
CA ARG A 217 9.79 14.17 -16.80
C ARG A 217 8.32 13.86 -17.08
N SER A 218 7.91 12.60 -16.99
CA SER A 218 6.51 12.19 -17.16
C SER A 218 5.60 12.82 -16.12
N ARG A 219 6.05 12.91 -14.85
CA ARG A 219 5.27 13.60 -13.80
C ARG A 219 5.13 15.10 -14.05
N LYS A 220 6.15 15.74 -14.64
CA LYS A 220 6.12 17.14 -15.08
C LYS A 220 5.38 17.34 -16.41
N ALA A 221 4.90 16.28 -17.05
CA ALA A 221 4.20 16.37 -18.34
C ALA A 221 2.97 17.28 -18.24
N ARG A 222 2.21 17.30 -17.13
CA ARG A 222 1.05 18.20 -16.95
C ARG A 222 1.38 19.69 -17.13
N SER A 223 2.62 20.10 -16.92
CA SER A 223 3.07 21.49 -17.10
C SER A 223 3.81 21.74 -18.41
N TRP A 224 3.94 20.74 -19.29
CA TRP A 224 4.55 20.95 -20.60
C TRP A 224 3.71 21.93 -21.42
N ARG A 225 4.42 22.86 -22.07
CA ARG A 225 3.89 23.84 -23.03
C ARG A 225 3.60 23.19 -24.38
N TYR A 226 4.29 22.09 -24.68
CA TYR A 226 4.16 21.32 -25.91
C TYR A 226 3.30 20.08 -25.66
N GLY A 227 2.42 19.76 -26.61
CA GLY A 227 1.53 18.60 -26.58
C GLY A 227 0.06 18.96 -26.34
N THR A 228 -0.83 18.13 -26.89
CA THR A 228 -2.27 18.30 -26.72
C THR A 228 -2.67 18.02 -25.27
N GLY A 229 -3.70 18.71 -24.77
CA GLY A 229 -4.14 18.59 -23.38
C GLY A 229 -4.51 17.17 -22.96
N TRP A 230 -5.02 16.37 -23.90
CA TRP A 230 -5.38 14.96 -23.69
C TRP A 230 -4.15 14.05 -23.53
N LEU A 231 -3.20 14.10 -24.47
CA LEU A 231 -1.94 13.34 -24.38
C LEU A 231 -1.14 13.68 -23.12
N ARG A 232 -1.14 14.97 -22.77
CA ARG A 232 -0.46 15.48 -21.58
C ARG A 232 -1.04 14.92 -20.27
N GLY A 233 -2.37 14.78 -20.20
CA GLY A 233 -3.04 14.13 -19.08
C GLY A 233 -2.68 12.65 -19.00
N PHE A 234 -2.76 11.95 -20.13
CA PHE A 234 -2.43 10.52 -20.20
C PHE A 234 -0.97 10.22 -19.78
N ILE A 235 0.01 10.94 -20.31
CA ILE A 235 1.43 10.75 -19.98
C ILE A 235 1.72 11.11 -18.51
N ALA A 236 1.00 12.06 -17.94
CA ALA A 236 1.16 12.39 -16.53
C ALA A 236 0.58 11.33 -15.59
N ASP A 237 -0.55 10.73 -15.96
CA ASP A 237 -1.28 9.78 -15.12
C ASP A 237 -0.69 8.37 -15.23
N TYR A 238 -0.28 7.96 -16.43
CA TYR A 238 0.32 6.65 -16.73
C TYR A 238 1.84 6.70 -16.92
N GLY A 239 2.48 7.79 -16.52
CA GLY A 239 3.89 8.04 -16.80
C GLY A 239 4.84 7.01 -16.21
N VAL A 240 4.70 6.72 -14.91
CA VAL A 240 5.54 5.75 -14.21
C VAL A 240 5.44 4.34 -14.85
N PRO A 241 4.25 3.75 -15.04
CA PRO A 241 4.16 2.43 -15.66
C PRO A 241 4.60 2.41 -17.12
N LEU A 242 4.30 3.45 -17.91
CA LEU A 242 4.78 3.57 -19.28
C LEU A 242 6.31 3.55 -19.32
N MET A 243 6.98 4.26 -18.42
CA MET A 243 8.44 4.27 -18.37
C MET A 243 9.01 2.92 -17.91
N VAL A 244 8.35 2.20 -17.00
CA VAL A 244 8.74 0.83 -16.65
C VAL A 244 8.69 -0.06 -17.90
N LEU A 245 7.63 0.00 -18.70
CA LEU A 245 7.51 -0.80 -19.93
C LEU A 245 8.60 -0.43 -20.96
N VAL A 246 8.83 0.87 -21.17
CA VAL A 246 9.86 1.35 -22.11
C VAL A 246 11.25 0.91 -21.68
N TRP A 247 11.63 1.10 -20.42
CA TRP A 247 12.95 0.71 -19.92
C TRP A 247 13.12 -0.80 -19.80
N THR A 248 12.03 -1.53 -19.55
CA THR A 248 12.03 -2.99 -19.69
C THR A 248 12.30 -3.37 -21.14
N ALA A 249 11.61 -2.78 -22.12
CA ALA A 249 11.87 -3.08 -23.54
C ALA A 249 13.32 -2.74 -23.94
N VAL A 250 13.87 -1.61 -23.49
CA VAL A 250 15.28 -1.22 -23.70
C VAL A 250 16.22 -2.26 -23.10
N SER A 251 15.87 -2.85 -21.96
CA SER A 251 16.68 -3.90 -21.33
C SER A 251 16.73 -5.22 -22.12
N TYR A 252 15.77 -5.46 -23.03
CA TYR A 252 15.74 -6.62 -23.93
C TYR A 252 16.44 -6.40 -25.29
N ILE A 253 16.81 -5.16 -25.64
CA ILE A 253 17.51 -4.87 -26.91
C ILE A 253 18.88 -5.58 -27.03
N PRO A 254 19.74 -5.65 -26.00
CA PRO A 254 21.08 -6.24 -26.13
C PRO A 254 21.15 -7.78 -26.03
N VAL A 255 20.02 -8.50 -26.09
CA VAL A 255 19.93 -9.96 -25.82
C VAL A 255 20.85 -10.84 -26.69
N ASN A 256 21.23 -10.40 -27.88
CA ASN A 256 22.09 -11.20 -28.78
C ASN A 256 23.59 -11.08 -28.49
N ASN A 257 24.03 -10.04 -27.75
CA ASN A 257 25.45 -9.73 -27.54
C ASN A 257 25.92 -10.01 -26.10
N VAL A 258 25.04 -10.52 -25.25
CA VAL A 258 25.26 -10.61 -23.80
C VAL A 258 24.94 -12.04 -23.31
N PRO A 259 25.75 -12.64 -22.40
CA PRO A 259 25.47 -13.93 -21.79
C PRO A 259 24.07 -14.01 -21.16
N ARG A 260 23.44 -15.19 -21.23
CA ARG A 260 22.17 -15.46 -20.53
C ARG A 260 22.35 -15.15 -19.04
N GLY A 261 21.60 -14.17 -18.53
CA GLY A 261 21.66 -13.75 -17.12
C GLY A 261 21.96 -12.26 -16.90
N ILE A 262 22.28 -11.50 -17.96
CA ILE A 262 22.51 -10.05 -17.87
C ILE A 262 21.48 -9.31 -18.75
N PRO A 263 20.76 -8.29 -18.24
CA PRO A 263 20.70 -7.87 -16.83
C PRO A 263 20.13 -8.96 -15.94
N ARG A 264 20.45 -8.95 -14.65
CA ARG A 264 19.74 -9.78 -13.67
C ARG A 264 18.27 -9.41 -13.70
N ARG A 265 17.41 -10.40 -13.89
CA ARG A 265 15.96 -10.20 -13.99
C ARG A 265 15.30 -10.79 -12.78
N LEU A 266 14.21 -10.17 -12.37
CA LEU A 266 13.31 -10.76 -11.39
C LEU A 266 12.80 -12.09 -11.95
N PHE A 267 13.12 -13.19 -11.28
CA PHE A 267 12.52 -14.47 -11.57
C PHE A 267 11.31 -14.62 -10.65
N SER A 268 10.10 -14.45 -11.17
CA SER A 268 8.92 -14.82 -10.39
C SER A 268 8.70 -16.33 -10.55
N PRO A 269 8.94 -17.16 -9.53
CA PRO A 269 8.54 -18.55 -9.57
C PRO A 269 7.03 -18.62 -9.80
N ASN A 270 6.57 -19.65 -10.52
CA ASN A 270 5.13 -19.85 -10.70
C ASN A 270 4.47 -19.95 -9.31
N PRO A 271 3.41 -19.16 -9.03
CA PRO A 271 2.67 -19.21 -7.76
C PRO A 271 2.13 -20.62 -7.46
N TRP A 272 1.94 -21.39 -8.52
CA TRP A 272 1.40 -22.75 -8.54
C TRP A 272 2.48 -23.83 -8.66
N SER A 273 3.75 -23.51 -8.41
CA SER A 273 4.82 -24.52 -8.41
C SER A 273 4.73 -25.38 -7.13
N PRO A 274 5.08 -26.69 -7.18
CA PRO A 274 4.89 -27.61 -6.05
C PRO A 274 5.60 -27.19 -4.75
N GLY A 275 6.68 -26.40 -4.83
CA GLY A 275 7.37 -25.84 -3.66
C GLY A 275 6.65 -24.64 -3.01
N ALA A 276 5.84 -23.89 -3.77
CA ALA A 276 5.11 -22.72 -3.25
C ALA A 276 3.92 -23.12 -2.37
N TYR A 277 3.26 -24.25 -2.66
CA TYR A 277 2.12 -24.75 -1.87
C TYR A 277 2.52 -25.37 -0.53
N SER A 278 3.75 -25.89 -0.41
CA SER A 278 4.24 -26.50 0.85
C SER A 278 4.20 -25.50 2.01
N ASN A 279 4.39 -24.21 1.71
CA ASN A 279 4.47 -23.15 2.72
C ASN A 279 3.09 -22.59 3.14
N TRP A 280 1.97 -23.02 2.54
CA TRP A 280 0.65 -22.40 2.75
C TRP A 280 -0.16 -23.03 3.90
N THR A 281 0.29 -24.16 4.45
CA THR A 281 -0.39 -24.89 5.54
C THR A 281 0.44 -24.94 6.81
N ILE A 282 0.94 -23.79 7.25
CA ILE A 282 1.74 -23.66 8.48
C ILE A 282 0.97 -24.03 9.75
N ILE A 283 -0.37 -23.97 9.73
CA ILE A 283 -1.24 -24.35 10.85
C ILE A 283 -0.87 -25.72 11.44
N LYS A 284 -0.44 -26.68 10.61
CA LYS A 284 -0.03 -28.01 11.09
C LYS A 284 1.33 -28.01 11.78
N GLU A 285 2.25 -27.17 11.31
CA GLU A 285 3.63 -27.06 11.81
C GLU A 285 3.74 -26.11 13.03
N MET A 286 2.72 -25.28 13.29
CA MET A 286 2.67 -24.41 14.47
C MET A 286 2.75 -25.18 15.79
N TRP A 287 2.21 -26.39 15.85
CA TRP A 287 2.23 -27.23 17.04
C TRP A 287 3.60 -27.85 17.34
N GLU A 288 4.52 -27.86 16.37
CA GLU A 288 5.86 -28.44 16.52
C GLU A 288 6.87 -27.43 17.10
N VAL A 289 6.49 -26.16 17.24
CA VAL A 289 7.37 -25.11 17.78
C VAL A 289 7.52 -25.28 19.29
N PRO A 290 8.77 -25.28 19.84
CA PRO A 290 8.94 -25.45 21.27
C PRO A 290 8.26 -24.32 22.08
N PRO A 291 7.58 -24.63 23.20
CA PRO A 291 6.79 -23.65 23.96
C PRO A 291 7.59 -22.42 24.42
N LEU A 292 8.89 -22.58 24.67
CA LEU A 292 9.78 -21.49 25.04
C LEU A 292 9.86 -20.42 23.95
N TYR A 293 9.90 -20.81 22.68
CA TYR A 293 9.93 -19.88 21.54
C TYR A 293 8.55 -19.29 21.24
N ILE A 294 7.46 -19.98 21.61
CA ILE A 294 6.10 -19.44 21.55
C ILE A 294 5.95 -18.28 22.53
N VAL A 295 6.44 -18.40 23.77
CA VAL A 295 6.44 -17.28 24.73
C VAL A 295 7.45 -16.21 24.32
N GLY A 296 8.63 -16.62 23.85
CA GLY A 296 9.65 -15.69 23.34
C GLY A 296 9.21 -14.86 22.14
N ALA A 297 8.25 -15.35 21.33
CA ALA A 297 7.64 -14.64 20.22
C ALA A 297 6.90 -13.35 20.65
N PHE A 298 6.57 -13.20 21.94
CA PHE A 298 5.92 -11.99 22.46
C PHE A 298 6.78 -10.73 22.28
N ILE A 299 8.11 -10.85 22.35
CA ILE A 299 9.04 -9.71 22.23
C ILE A 299 8.99 -9.11 20.80
N PRO A 300 9.29 -9.87 19.73
CA PRO A 300 9.17 -9.34 18.38
C PRO A 300 7.72 -8.96 18.05
N ALA A 301 6.73 -9.68 18.59
CA ALA A 301 5.32 -9.36 18.39
C ALA A 301 4.94 -7.98 18.95
N THR A 302 5.48 -7.60 20.11
CA THR A 302 5.26 -6.28 20.72
C THR A 302 5.84 -5.17 19.85
N MET A 303 7.06 -5.36 19.34
CA MET A 303 7.69 -4.39 18.46
C MET A 303 6.91 -4.23 17.14
N ILE A 304 6.47 -5.34 16.53
CA ILE A 304 5.63 -5.30 15.32
C ILE A 304 4.27 -4.64 15.61
N ALA A 305 3.65 -4.92 16.75
CA ALA A 305 2.36 -4.33 17.11
C ALA A 305 2.45 -2.80 17.24
N VAL A 306 3.51 -2.28 17.88
CA VAL A 306 3.75 -0.83 17.98
C VAL A 306 4.01 -0.21 16.61
N LEU A 307 4.84 -0.86 15.79
CA LEU A 307 5.14 -0.42 14.42
C LEU A 307 3.86 -0.37 13.56
N TYR A 308 3.03 -1.42 13.61
CA TYR A 308 1.80 -1.50 12.82
C TYR A 308 0.75 -0.52 13.30
N TYR A 309 0.61 -0.37 14.62
CA TYR A 309 -0.21 0.66 15.21
C TYR A 309 0.21 2.04 14.69
N PHE A 310 1.51 2.34 14.69
CA PHE A 310 2.02 3.63 14.23
C PHE A 310 1.83 3.85 12.74
N ASP A 311 2.33 2.94 11.89
CA ASP A 311 2.27 3.08 10.43
C ASP A 311 0.83 3.17 9.93
N HIS A 312 -0.05 2.29 10.41
CA HIS A 312 -1.44 2.27 9.97
C HIS A 312 -2.20 3.53 10.43
N SER A 313 -1.92 4.00 11.65
CA SER A 313 -2.45 5.23 12.21
C SER A 313 -2.00 6.45 11.39
N VAL A 314 -0.69 6.62 11.22
CA VAL A 314 -0.12 7.76 10.50
C VAL A 314 -0.54 7.75 9.03
N ALA A 315 -0.58 6.60 8.38
CA ALA A 315 -1.10 6.48 7.02
C ALA A 315 -2.58 6.89 6.93
N SER A 316 -3.41 6.51 7.90
CA SER A 316 -4.82 6.94 7.96
C SER A 316 -4.96 8.45 8.14
N GLN A 317 -4.16 9.07 9.02
CA GLN A 317 -4.15 10.53 9.20
C GLN A 317 -3.66 11.29 7.98
N LEU A 318 -2.59 10.82 7.33
CA LEU A 318 -2.06 11.44 6.11
C LEU A 318 -3.05 11.31 4.95
N ALA A 319 -3.82 10.23 4.88
CA ALA A 319 -4.93 10.11 3.93
C ALA A 319 -6.07 11.09 4.22
N GLN A 320 -6.18 11.60 5.46
CA GLN A 320 -7.28 12.45 5.95
C GLN A 320 -6.86 13.87 6.31
N GLN A 321 -5.78 14.37 5.72
CA GLN A 321 -5.37 15.75 5.92
C GLN A 321 -6.52 16.72 5.64
N LYS A 322 -6.64 17.77 6.47
CA LYS A 322 -7.66 18.82 6.31
C LYS A 322 -7.62 19.45 4.91
N GLU A 323 -6.45 19.43 4.27
CA GLU A 323 -6.23 19.90 2.89
C GLU A 323 -7.12 19.18 1.85
N PHE A 324 -7.54 17.93 2.12
CA PHE A 324 -8.39 17.16 1.20
C PHE A 324 -9.89 17.39 1.40
N ASN A 325 -10.31 18.14 2.43
CA ASN A 325 -11.71 18.48 2.70
C ASN A 325 -12.66 17.26 2.65
N LEU A 326 -12.26 16.16 3.30
CA LEU A 326 -13.08 14.96 3.40
C LEU A 326 -14.28 15.23 4.32
N LYS A 327 -15.47 14.84 3.88
CA LYS A 327 -16.74 15.05 4.61
C LYS A 327 -17.23 13.80 5.34
N LYS A 328 -16.70 12.62 5.01
CA LYS A 328 -17.10 11.35 5.63
C LYS A 328 -16.32 11.13 6.93
N PRO A 329 -16.94 10.52 7.96
CA PRO A 329 -16.27 10.27 9.23
C PRO A 329 -15.11 9.28 9.06
N ALA A 330 -14.05 9.51 9.84
CA ALA A 330 -12.92 8.61 9.98
C ALA A 330 -13.27 7.42 10.88
N SER A 331 -12.53 6.32 10.74
CA SER A 331 -12.78 5.06 11.46
C SER A 331 -11.48 4.40 11.91
N TYR A 332 -10.76 5.02 12.85
CA TYR A 332 -9.43 4.56 13.27
C TYR A 332 -9.45 3.27 14.09
N HIS A 333 -10.41 3.10 15.01
CA HIS A 333 -10.41 1.98 15.94
C HIS A 333 -10.80 0.68 15.24
N TYR A 334 -11.80 0.77 14.37
CA TYR A 334 -12.28 -0.38 13.60
C TYR A 334 -11.25 -0.83 12.56
N ASP A 335 -10.52 0.08 11.92
CA ASP A 335 -9.48 -0.31 10.98
C ASP A 335 -8.29 -0.98 11.67
N LEU A 336 -7.93 -0.54 12.88
CA LEU A 336 -6.91 -1.21 13.70
C LEU A 336 -7.34 -2.63 14.12
N LEU A 337 -8.62 -2.80 14.47
CA LEU A 337 -9.19 -4.11 14.76
C LEU A 337 -9.14 -5.02 13.52
N LEU A 338 -9.53 -4.50 12.36
CA LEU A 338 -9.48 -5.23 11.09
C LEU A 338 -8.04 -5.63 10.74
N LEU A 339 -7.07 -4.74 10.96
CA LEU A 339 -5.65 -5.05 10.78
C LEU A 339 -5.23 -6.23 11.65
N GLY A 340 -5.63 -6.28 12.92
CA GLY A 340 -5.37 -7.42 13.81
C GLY A 340 -5.89 -8.74 13.24
N PHE A 341 -7.10 -8.76 12.69
CA PHE A 341 -7.66 -9.94 12.03
C PHE A 341 -6.88 -10.35 10.78
N LEU A 342 -6.48 -9.37 9.96
CA LEU A 342 -5.66 -9.61 8.76
C LEU A 342 -4.27 -10.16 9.11
N VAL A 343 -3.67 -9.71 10.21
CA VAL A 343 -2.37 -10.20 10.68
C VAL A 343 -2.46 -11.68 11.07
N ILE A 344 -3.52 -12.10 11.77
CA ILE A 344 -3.75 -13.53 12.08
C ILE A 344 -3.87 -14.31 10.77
N LEU A 345 -4.73 -13.85 9.86
CA LEU A 345 -4.98 -14.54 8.60
C LEU A 345 -3.68 -14.72 7.78
N CYS A 346 -2.86 -13.66 7.69
CA CYS A 346 -1.56 -13.72 7.03
C CYS A 346 -0.59 -14.67 7.72
N GLY A 347 -0.51 -14.62 9.05
CA GLY A 347 0.35 -15.49 9.86
C GLY A 347 0.00 -16.97 9.75
N LEU A 348 -1.29 -17.31 9.67
CA LEU A 348 -1.74 -18.70 9.50
C LEU A 348 -1.43 -19.24 8.09
N ILE A 349 -1.45 -18.37 7.08
CA ILE A 349 -1.13 -18.72 5.69
C ILE A 349 0.40 -18.74 5.45
N GLY A 350 1.19 -18.02 6.26
CA GLY A 350 2.65 -17.92 6.07
C GLY A 350 3.13 -16.79 5.20
N ILE A 351 2.26 -15.83 4.95
CA ILE A 351 2.56 -14.67 4.14
C ILE A 351 2.87 -13.48 5.07
N PRO A 352 3.79 -12.59 4.68
CA PRO A 352 4.14 -11.45 5.51
C PRO A 352 2.91 -10.55 5.68
N PRO A 353 2.55 -10.11 6.90
CA PRO A 353 1.39 -9.28 7.09
C PRO A 353 1.55 -7.91 6.44
N SER A 354 0.42 -7.33 6.05
CA SER A 354 0.35 -6.05 5.37
C SER A 354 -0.10 -4.95 6.34
N ASN A 355 0.49 -3.77 6.22
CA ASN A 355 0.14 -2.58 7.00
C ASN A 355 -0.20 -1.38 6.09
N GLY A 356 -0.67 -0.28 6.69
CA GLY A 356 -1.04 0.93 5.95
C GLY A 356 0.19 1.61 5.36
N VAL A 357 0.25 1.76 4.03
CA VAL A 357 1.40 2.34 3.35
C VAL A 357 1.28 3.85 3.27
N ILE A 358 2.27 4.54 3.86
CA ILE A 358 2.31 5.98 4.05
C ILE A 358 2.40 6.79 2.75
N PRO A 359 3.28 6.49 1.77
CA PRO A 359 3.34 7.29 0.54
C PRO A 359 2.14 7.03 -0.40
N GLN A 360 1.60 5.82 -0.41
CA GLN A 360 0.55 5.41 -1.36
C GLN A 360 -0.83 5.95 -0.98
N SER A 361 -1.17 5.92 0.32
CA SER A 361 -2.47 6.38 0.83
C SER A 361 -2.81 7.85 0.50
N PRO A 362 -1.93 8.86 0.72
CA PRO A 362 -2.19 10.24 0.33
C PRO A 362 -2.14 10.45 -1.18
N MET A 363 -1.35 9.67 -1.93
CA MET A 363 -1.38 9.69 -3.40
C MET A 363 -2.73 9.22 -3.94
N HIS A 364 -3.30 8.18 -3.34
CA HIS A 364 -4.64 7.70 -3.66
C HIS A 364 -5.70 8.78 -3.38
N THR A 365 -5.71 9.36 -2.17
CA THR A 365 -6.64 10.46 -1.84
C THR A 365 -6.47 11.65 -2.79
N LYS A 366 -5.23 12.05 -3.11
CA LYS A 366 -4.97 13.18 -4.03
C LYS A 366 -5.43 12.89 -5.46
N SER A 367 -5.25 11.65 -5.93
CA SER A 367 -5.72 11.24 -7.26
C SER A 367 -7.25 11.32 -7.36
N LEU A 368 -7.96 10.87 -6.33
CA LEU A 368 -9.41 10.92 -6.24
C LEU A 368 -9.94 12.36 -6.04
N ALA A 369 -9.23 13.19 -5.28
CA ALA A 369 -9.59 14.60 -5.11
C ALA A 369 -9.49 15.39 -6.43
N ASN A 370 -8.45 15.10 -7.23
CA ASN A 370 -8.31 15.65 -8.58
C ASN A 370 -9.41 15.14 -9.52
N LEU A 371 -9.74 13.85 -9.47
CA LEU A 371 -10.84 13.28 -10.25
C LEU A 371 -12.17 13.96 -9.90
N LYS A 372 -12.45 14.16 -8.61
CA LYS A 372 -13.65 14.86 -8.13
C LYS A 372 -13.71 16.31 -8.64
N HIS A 373 -12.59 17.04 -8.60
CA HIS A 373 -12.50 18.39 -9.19
C HIS A 373 -12.79 18.39 -10.68
N GLN A 374 -12.26 17.42 -11.43
CA GLN A 374 -12.52 17.29 -12.86
C GLN A 374 -13.98 16.96 -13.16
N LEU A 375 -14.61 16.08 -12.37
CA LEU A 375 -16.04 15.76 -12.51
C LEU A 375 -16.91 16.99 -12.23
N LEU A 376 -16.59 17.74 -11.18
CA LEU A 376 -17.30 18.96 -10.81
C LEU A 376 -17.18 20.03 -11.91
N ARG A 377 -15.96 20.27 -12.40
CA ARG A 377 -15.73 21.22 -13.51
C ARG A 377 -16.53 20.83 -14.76
N ASN A 378 -16.52 19.55 -15.14
CA ASN A 378 -17.25 19.10 -16.33
C ASN A 378 -18.77 19.24 -16.16
N LYS A 379 -19.31 18.92 -14.98
CA LYS A 379 -20.75 19.09 -14.71
C LYS A 379 -21.12 20.57 -14.77
N LEU A 380 -20.36 21.45 -14.11
CA LEU A 380 -20.58 22.90 -14.16
C LEU A 380 -20.53 23.46 -15.59
N VAL A 381 -19.55 23.05 -16.40
CA VAL A 381 -19.47 23.46 -17.81
C VAL A 381 -20.67 22.95 -18.61
N SER A 382 -21.09 21.69 -18.40
CA SER A 382 -22.26 21.15 -19.10
C SER A 382 -23.57 21.84 -18.69
N THR A 383 -23.71 22.20 -17.41
CA THR A 383 -24.86 22.97 -16.91
C THR A 383 -24.84 24.37 -17.50
N ALA A 384 -23.69 25.02 -17.54
CA ALA A 384 -23.53 26.34 -18.16
C ALA A 384 -23.88 26.31 -19.65
N GLN A 385 -23.38 25.33 -20.40
CA GLN A 385 -23.69 25.15 -21.83
C GLN A 385 -25.18 24.91 -22.07
N LYS A 386 -25.83 24.07 -21.25
CA LYS A 386 -27.28 23.81 -21.36
C LYS A 386 -28.12 25.07 -21.11
N ASN A 387 -27.72 25.90 -20.14
CA ASN A 387 -28.41 27.15 -19.84
C ASN A 387 -28.14 28.24 -20.91
N MET A 388 -26.93 28.29 -21.46
CA MET A 388 -26.60 29.17 -22.59
C MET A 388 -27.43 28.81 -23.82
N HIS A 389 -27.59 27.51 -24.13
CA HIS A 389 -28.49 27.06 -25.21
C HIS A 389 -29.96 27.39 -24.99
N ARG A 390 -30.39 27.57 -23.73
CA ARG A 390 -31.76 27.94 -23.37
C ARG A 390 -31.97 29.45 -23.25
N ASN A 391 -30.99 30.30 -23.62
CA ASN A 391 -31.03 31.76 -23.44
C ASN A 391 -31.49 32.18 -22.04
N SER A 392 -31.02 31.48 -21.00
CA SER A 392 -31.42 31.74 -19.61
C SER A 392 -30.80 33.02 -19.07
N ASN A 393 -31.54 33.71 -18.19
CA ASN A 393 -31.06 34.95 -17.59
C ASN A 393 -29.82 34.70 -16.69
N LEU A 394 -28.91 35.67 -16.57
CA LEU A 394 -27.63 35.49 -15.83
C LEU A 394 -27.85 35.00 -14.38
N GLY A 395 -28.90 35.49 -13.70
CA GLY A 395 -29.27 35.04 -12.36
C GLY A 395 -29.72 33.58 -12.28
N GLN A 396 -30.37 33.06 -13.32
CA GLN A 396 -30.78 31.65 -13.40
C GLN A 396 -29.57 30.73 -13.69
N LEU A 397 -28.62 31.21 -14.51
CA LEU A 397 -27.34 30.53 -14.73
C LEU A 397 -26.57 30.38 -13.42
N TYR A 398 -26.41 31.47 -12.65
CA TYR A 398 -25.74 31.41 -11.35
C TYR A 398 -26.45 30.48 -10.36
N ARG A 399 -27.79 30.54 -10.26
CA ARG A 399 -28.56 29.64 -9.37
C ARG A 399 -28.41 28.17 -9.75
N SER A 400 -28.56 27.83 -11.02
CA SER A 400 -28.43 26.43 -11.47
C SER A 400 -27.00 25.89 -11.36
N MET A 401 -25.97 26.74 -11.53
CA MET A 401 -24.58 26.35 -11.23
C MET A 401 -24.36 26.17 -9.72
N GLN A 402 -24.91 27.05 -8.89
CA GLN A 402 -24.87 26.95 -7.43
C GLN A 402 -25.57 25.66 -6.96
N GLU A 403 -26.74 25.34 -7.51
CA GLU A 403 -27.48 24.11 -7.23
C GLU A 403 -26.70 22.87 -7.67
N ALA A 404 -26.11 22.87 -8.88
CA ALA A 404 -25.29 21.76 -9.34
C ALA A 404 -24.02 21.56 -8.48
N TYR A 405 -23.45 22.66 -7.97
CA TYR A 405 -22.34 22.65 -7.03
C TYR A 405 -22.76 22.10 -5.67
N VAL A 406 -23.89 22.58 -5.13
CA VAL A 406 -24.47 22.13 -3.85
C VAL A 406 -24.83 20.64 -3.94
N GLU A 407 -25.52 20.19 -4.99
CA GLU A 407 -25.90 18.79 -5.21
C GLU A 407 -24.68 17.85 -5.23
N MET A 408 -23.55 18.30 -5.81
CA MET A 408 -22.30 17.53 -5.79
C MET A 408 -21.55 17.58 -4.45
N GLN A 409 -21.78 18.62 -3.66
CA GLN A 409 -21.11 18.83 -2.38
C GLN A 409 -21.88 18.28 -1.19
N THR A 410 -23.21 18.22 -1.26
CA THR A 410 -24.05 17.63 -0.22
C THR A 410 -23.85 16.12 -0.26
N PRO A 411 -23.38 15.48 0.83
CA PRO A 411 -23.62 14.05 0.97
C PRO A 411 -25.14 13.84 0.88
N LEU A 412 -25.59 12.84 0.13
CA LEU A 412 -27.00 12.45 0.15
C LEU A 412 -27.32 12.08 1.62
N VAL A 413 -27.97 12.97 2.36
CA VAL A 413 -28.29 12.74 3.77
C VAL A 413 -29.25 11.56 3.82
N TYR A 414 -28.86 10.47 4.49
CA TYR A 414 -29.85 9.49 4.90
C TYR A 414 -30.63 10.13 6.06
N GLN A 415 -31.90 10.43 5.83
CA GLN A 415 -32.83 10.60 6.95
C GLN A 415 -32.82 9.28 7.71
N THR A 416 -32.43 9.32 8.98
CA THR A 416 -32.69 8.21 9.90
C THR A 416 -34.16 7.83 9.76
N PRO A 417 -34.51 6.56 9.46
CA PRO A 417 -35.90 6.15 9.54
C PRO A 417 -36.37 6.42 10.97
N PRO A 418 -37.55 7.05 11.17
CA PRO A 418 -38.06 7.42 12.50
C PRO A 418 -38.34 6.23 13.43
N ALA A 419 -38.10 5.00 12.99
CA ALA A 419 -38.37 3.77 13.73
C ALA A 419 -37.29 3.36 14.77
N LEU A 420 -36.19 4.13 14.94
CA LEU A 420 -35.10 3.80 15.89
C LEU A 420 -34.92 4.83 17.02
N VAL A 421 -35.93 5.69 17.26
CA VAL A 421 -35.97 6.63 18.41
C VAL A 421 -36.72 6.04 19.61
N PHE A 422 -37.33 4.86 19.48
CA PHE A 422 -37.86 4.14 20.63
C PHE A 422 -36.81 3.12 21.09
N PHE A 423 -36.06 3.48 22.12
CA PHE A 423 -35.38 2.66 23.14
C PHE A 423 -34.18 3.47 23.64
N ASP A 424 -34.50 4.52 24.40
CA ASP A 424 -33.65 5.01 25.49
C ASP A 424 -33.76 4.07 26.70
#